data_AF-A0A4P7WZK3-F1
#
_entry.id   AF-A0A4P7WZK3-F1
#
_cell.length_a   1.000
_cell.length_b   1.000
_cell.length_c   1.000
_cell.angle_alpha   90.00
_cell.angle_beta   90.00
_cell.angle_gamma   90.00
#
_symmetry.space_group_name_H-M   'P 1'
#
loop_
_entity.id
_entity.type
_entity.pdbx_description
1 polymer ?
#
loop_
_entity_poly.entity_id
_entity_poly.type
_entity_poly.pdbx_seq_one_letter_code
_entity_poly.pdbx_strand_id
1 'polypeptide(L)'
;MIFSDFVEVEKIEKVIMSNNSGEFILSTEQLTKFKRQISSLIYEPDITVKLGAIHMTLIIDNKKYDIATATHGDFVEIDYDLVTKNKSEFSNVFFKTNGINFDNYKKTE
;
A
#
# COMPACT_ATOMS: atom_id res chain seq x y z
N MET A 1 14.60 1.21 -6.56
CA MET A 1 14.12 0.32 -5.50
C MET A 1 12.62 0.18 -5.63
N ILE A 2 12.09 -0.95 -5.19
CA ILE A 2 10.66 -1.26 -5.17
C ILE A 2 10.17 -1.42 -3.73
N PHE A 3 8.87 -1.42 -3.53
CA PHE A 3 8.25 -1.55 -2.21
C PHE A 3 8.77 -2.73 -1.38
N SER A 4 8.96 -3.90 -2.00
CA SER A 4 9.45 -5.10 -1.30
C SER A 4 10.90 -5.00 -0.84
N ASP A 5 11.66 -4.01 -1.32
CA ASP A 5 13.01 -3.70 -0.82
C ASP A 5 12.95 -3.07 0.58
N PHE A 6 11.81 -2.51 0.97
CA PHE A 6 11.60 -1.79 2.24
C PHE A 6 10.66 -2.50 3.21
N VAL A 7 9.67 -3.24 2.68
CA VAL A 7 8.60 -3.86 3.47
C VAL A 7 8.55 -5.38 3.25
N GLU A 8 8.35 -6.14 4.32
CA GLU A 8 8.12 -7.60 4.30
C GLU A 8 6.68 -7.93 3.86
N VAL A 9 6.38 -7.75 2.57
CA VAL A 9 5.03 -7.90 1.98
C VAL A 9 4.43 -9.30 2.24
N GLU A 10 5.28 -10.32 2.30
CA GLU A 10 4.90 -11.69 2.63
C GLU A 10 4.21 -11.79 3.99
N LYS A 11 4.57 -10.95 4.97
CA LYS A 11 3.99 -10.93 6.32
C LYS A 11 2.65 -10.20 6.42
N ILE A 12 2.12 -9.62 5.33
CA ILE A 12 0.78 -9.01 5.33
C ILE A 12 -0.26 -10.11 5.53
N GLU A 13 -0.89 -10.13 6.70
CA GLU A 13 -1.90 -11.13 7.07
C GLU A 13 -3.27 -10.76 6.48
N LYS A 14 -3.58 -9.47 6.49
CA LYS A 14 -4.88 -8.94 6.12
C LYS A 14 -4.77 -7.52 5.59
N VAL A 15 -5.67 -7.19 4.67
CA VAL A 15 -5.84 -5.83 4.15
C VAL A 15 -7.30 -5.45 4.29
N ILE A 16 -7.53 -4.29 4.89
CA ILE A 16 -8.84 -3.64 4.95
C ILE A 16 -8.81 -2.50 3.94
N MET A 17 -9.71 -2.55 2.97
CA MET A 17 -9.91 -1.48 1.99
C MET A 17 -11.03 -0.57 2.49
N SER A 18 -10.81 0.74 2.48
CA SER A 18 -11.80 1.75 2.79
C SER A 18 -11.96 2.71 1.61
N ASN A 19 -13.15 2.72 1.01
CA ASN A 19 -13.49 3.58 -0.12
C ASN A 19 -14.93 4.13 0.02
N ASN A 20 -15.41 4.84 -1.00
CA ASN A 20 -16.76 5.43 -1.00
C ASN A 20 -17.91 4.42 -0.86
N SER A 21 -17.65 3.12 -1.02
CA SER A 21 -18.61 2.03 -0.84
C SER A 21 -18.52 1.36 0.54
N GLY A 22 -17.68 1.87 1.44
CA GLY A 22 -17.47 1.37 2.80
C GLY A 22 -16.18 0.58 2.97
N GLU A 23 -16.10 -0.13 4.10
CA GLU A 23 -14.94 -0.95 4.46
C GLU A 23 -15.17 -2.44 4.17
N PHE A 24 -14.16 -3.10 3.60
CA PHE A 24 -14.18 -4.54 3.39
C PHE A 24 -12.78 -5.15 3.50
N ILE A 25 -12.77 -6.46 3.78
CA ILE A 25 -11.55 -7.25 3.89
C ILE A 25 -11.31 -7.94 2.54
N LEU A 26 -10.06 -7.92 2.06
CA LEU A 26 -9.71 -8.66 0.85
C LEU A 26 -9.88 -10.17 1.07
N SER A 27 -10.47 -10.86 0.09
CA SER A 27 -10.44 -12.33 0.04
C SER A 27 -9.00 -12.85 -0.12
N THR A 28 -8.76 -14.14 0.11
CA THR A 28 -7.42 -14.75 -0.06
C THR A 28 -6.84 -14.53 -1.47
N GLU A 29 -7.66 -14.63 -2.51
CA GLU A 29 -7.24 -14.38 -3.89
C GLU A 29 -6.91 -12.91 -4.13
N GLN A 30 -7.74 -12.01 -3.62
CA GLN A 30 -7.51 -10.56 -3.70
C GLN A 30 -6.26 -10.16 -2.92
N LEU A 31 -6.04 -10.71 -1.73
CA LEU A 31 -4.84 -10.48 -0.92
C LEU A 31 -3.58 -10.93 -1.66
N THR A 32 -3.63 -12.10 -2.31
CA THR A 32 -2.50 -12.60 -3.12
C THR A 32 -2.19 -11.66 -4.28
N LYS A 33 -3.22 -11.20 -5.00
CA LYS A 33 -3.08 -10.20 -6.07
C LYS A 33 -2.53 -8.87 -5.52
N PHE A 34 -3.01 -8.42 -4.37
CA PHE A 34 -2.58 -7.21 -3.70
C PHE A 34 -1.10 -7.26 -3.35
N LYS A 35 -0.65 -8.33 -2.67
CA LYS A 35 0.78 -8.53 -2.32
C LYS A 35 1.68 -8.44 -3.56
N ARG A 36 1.28 -9.08 -4.67
CA ARG A 36 2.06 -9.01 -5.91
C ARG A 36 2.12 -7.59 -6.49
N GLN A 37 0.98 -6.89 -6.50
CA GLN A 37 0.91 -5.52 -7.03
C GLN A 37 1.71 -4.54 -6.17
N ILE A 38 1.47 -4.53 -4.86
CA ILE A 38 2.15 -3.59 -3.94
C ILE A 38 3.66 -3.83 -3.90
N SER A 39 4.13 -5.07 -4.04
CA SER A 39 5.58 -5.36 -4.08
C SER A 39 6.30 -4.64 -5.21
N SER A 40 5.61 -4.39 -6.33
CA SER A 40 6.18 -3.79 -7.53
C SER A 40 6.10 -2.26 -7.61
N LEU A 41 5.56 -1.60 -6.59
CA LEU A 41 5.52 -0.13 -6.59
C LEU A 41 6.94 0.43 -6.59
N ILE A 42 7.18 1.49 -7.35
CA ILE A 42 8.51 2.09 -7.49
C ILE A 42 8.69 3.14 -6.41
N TYR A 43 9.78 3.07 -5.67
CA TYR A 43 10.11 4.07 -4.66
C TYR A 43 10.50 5.41 -5.30
N GLU A 44 9.92 6.52 -4.80
CA GLU A 44 10.12 7.87 -5.33
C GLU A 44 10.64 8.78 -4.20
N PRO A 45 11.98 8.92 -4.05
CA PRO A 45 12.56 9.65 -2.92
C PRO A 45 12.36 11.18 -3.01
N ASP A 46 12.26 11.73 -4.22
CA ASP A 46 12.40 13.17 -4.48
C ASP A 46 11.07 13.90 -4.71
N ILE A 47 9.94 13.26 -4.39
CA ILE A 47 8.62 13.83 -4.63
C ILE A 47 7.96 14.37 -3.35
N THR A 48 7.06 15.32 -3.53
CA THR A 48 6.13 15.74 -2.47
C THR A 48 4.78 15.94 -3.11
N VAL A 49 3.81 15.13 -2.70
CA VAL A 49 2.45 15.12 -3.26
C VAL A 49 1.42 15.47 -2.18
N LYS A 50 0.24 15.94 -2.60
CA LYS A 50 -0.90 16.10 -1.69
C LYS A 50 -1.60 14.76 -1.53
N LEU A 51 -1.98 14.44 -0.29
CA LEU A 51 -2.74 13.24 0.09
C LEU A 51 -3.99 13.06 -0.79
N GLY A 52 -4.25 11.83 -1.22
CA GLY A 52 -5.48 11.43 -1.92
C GLY A 52 -6.37 10.52 -1.05
N ALA A 53 -7.44 10.00 -1.64
CA ALA A 53 -8.66 9.63 -0.93
C ALA A 53 -8.85 8.14 -0.58
N ILE A 54 -8.05 7.22 -1.13
CA ILE A 54 -8.22 5.79 -0.83
C ILE A 54 -7.37 5.42 0.36
N HIS A 55 -8.01 4.88 1.41
CA HIS A 55 -7.33 4.42 2.60
C HIS A 55 -7.32 2.89 2.64
N MET A 56 -6.15 2.31 2.86
CA MET A 56 -5.93 0.88 3.00
C MET A 56 -5.20 0.64 4.32
N THR A 57 -5.72 -0.26 5.15
CA THR A 57 -5.05 -0.64 6.39
C THR A 57 -4.46 -2.04 6.22
N LEU A 58 -3.14 -2.13 6.32
CA LEU A 58 -2.41 -3.40 6.38
C LEU A 58 -2.37 -3.90 7.82
N ILE A 59 -2.54 -5.21 8.00
CA ILE A 59 -2.28 -5.88 9.27
C ILE A 59 -1.06 -6.80 9.10
N ILE A 60 0.00 -6.54 9.87
CA ILE A 60 1.26 -7.30 9.90
C ILE A 60 1.62 -7.51 11.38
N ASP A 61 1.85 -8.75 11.80
CA ASP A 61 2.20 -9.10 13.18
C ASP A 61 1.21 -8.47 14.20
N ASN A 62 -0.09 -8.52 13.89
CA ASN A 62 -1.18 -7.91 14.66
C ASN A 62 -1.10 -6.38 14.86
N LYS A 63 -0.22 -5.68 14.11
CA LYS A 63 -0.16 -4.21 14.05
C LYS A 63 -0.85 -3.69 12.80
N LYS A 64 -1.43 -2.49 12.91
CA LYS A 64 -2.09 -1.79 11.80
C LYS A 64 -1.17 -0.73 11.22
N TYR A 65 -1.07 -0.68 9.91
CA TYR A 65 -0.35 0.36 9.17
C TYR A 65 -1.27 0.91 8.09
N ASP A 66 -1.44 2.23 8.07
CA ASP A 66 -2.27 2.88 7.09
C ASP A 66 -1.46 3.26 5.85
N ILE A 67 -2.10 3.08 4.70
CA ILE A 67 -1.59 3.38 3.38
C ILE A 67 -2.65 4.20 2.67
N ALA A 68 -2.25 5.31 2.08
CA ALA A 68 -3.14 6.16 1.30
C ALA A 68 -2.70 6.24 -0.15
N THR A 69 -3.65 6.34 -1.09
CA THR A 69 -3.30 6.76 -2.45
C THR A 69 -3.24 8.29 -2.53
N ALA A 70 -2.36 8.83 -3.37
CA ALA A 70 -2.19 10.26 -3.61
C ALA A 70 -2.25 10.58 -5.10
N THR A 71 -2.51 11.85 -5.44
CA THR A 71 -2.55 12.37 -6.82
C THR A 71 -3.35 11.47 -7.77
N HIS A 72 -4.67 11.35 -7.58
CA HIS A 72 -5.56 10.52 -8.40
C HIS A 72 -5.18 9.02 -8.49
N GLY A 73 -4.41 8.50 -7.54
CA GLY A 73 -3.98 7.10 -7.54
C GLY A 73 -2.63 6.84 -8.22
N ASP A 74 -1.92 7.89 -8.64
CA ASP A 74 -0.58 7.75 -9.24
C ASP A 74 0.49 7.38 -8.21
N PHE A 75 0.26 7.73 -6.95
CA PHE A 75 1.18 7.44 -5.84
C PHE A 75 0.48 6.76 -4.69
N VAL A 76 1.28 6.09 -3.88
CA VAL A 76 0.94 5.49 -2.59
C VAL A 76 1.86 6.09 -1.54
N GLU A 77 1.27 6.55 -0.45
CA GLU A 77 1.96 6.94 0.76
C GLU A 77 1.82 5.85 1.81
N ILE A 78 2.90 5.54 2.51
CA ILE A 78 2.90 4.59 3.63
C ILE A 78 3.31 5.23 4.94
N ASP A 79 2.93 4.59 6.04
CA ASP A 79 3.54 4.84 7.34
C ASP A 79 5.04 4.50 7.31
N TYR A 80 5.89 5.38 7.85
CA TYR A 80 7.33 5.16 7.98
C TYR A 80 7.63 3.92 8.83
N ASP A 81 6.80 3.63 9.84
CA ASP A 81 6.97 2.47 10.72
C ASP A 81 6.73 1.13 10.01
N LEU A 82 6.10 1.14 8.83
CA LEU A 82 5.93 -0.04 7.98
C LEU A 82 7.27 -0.51 7.37
N VAL A 83 8.26 0.38 7.25
CA VAL A 83 9.57 0.06 6.69
C VAL A 83 10.37 -0.74 7.70
N THR A 84 10.82 -1.92 7.28
CA THR A 84 11.58 -2.88 8.10
C THR A 84 12.94 -3.23 7.49
N LYS A 85 13.12 -2.95 6.20
CA LYS A 85 14.34 -3.21 5.42
C LYS A 85 14.88 -1.90 4.83
N ASN A 86 16.19 -1.83 4.59
CA ASN A 86 16.87 -0.71 3.91
C ASN A 86 16.51 0.69 4.42
N LYS A 87 16.27 0.86 5.73
CA LYS A 87 15.84 2.12 6.35
C LYS A 87 16.74 3.32 6.04
N SER A 88 18.06 3.10 5.91
CA SER A 88 19.02 4.15 5.59
C SER A 88 18.83 4.74 4.19
N GLU A 89 18.20 3.99 3.28
CA GLU A 89 17.89 4.41 1.91
C GLU A 89 16.47 4.97 1.77
N PHE A 90 15.67 4.89 2.85
CA PHE A 90 14.28 5.35 2.90
C PHE A 90 14.20 6.77 3.47
N SER A 91 14.27 7.74 2.56
CA SER A 91 14.22 9.18 2.83
C SER A 91 12.83 9.82 2.73
N ASN A 92 11.85 9.10 2.17
CA ASN A 92 10.51 9.60 1.89
C ASN A 92 9.48 8.45 1.90
N VAL A 93 8.19 8.75 1.98
CA VAL A 93 7.12 7.76 2.17
C VAL A 93 6.36 7.37 0.90
N PHE A 94 6.80 7.87 -0.26
CA PHE A 94 6.03 7.74 -1.50
C PHE A 94 6.53 6.66 -2.44
N PHE A 95 5.57 5.98 -3.06
CA PHE A 95 5.78 5.01 -4.10
C PHE A 95 4.85 5.26 -5.29
N LYS A 96 5.35 5.11 -6.51
CA LYS A 96 4.56 5.23 -7.74
C LYS A 96 3.81 3.94 -8.05
N THR A 97 2.54 4.07 -8.40
CA THR A 97 1.64 2.93 -8.69
C THR A 97 1.82 2.33 -10.07
N ASN A 98 2.38 3.10 -11.01
CA ASN A 98 2.54 2.70 -12.42
C ASN A 98 1.23 2.16 -13.03
N GLY A 99 0.10 2.80 -12.71
CA GLY A 99 -1.22 2.43 -13.25
C GLY A 99 -1.93 1.30 -12.49
N ILE A 100 -1.41 0.86 -11.33
CA ILE A 100 -2.17 -0.01 -10.44
C ILE A 100 -3.35 0.79 -9.87
N ASN A 101 -4.56 0.43 -10.32
CA ASN A 101 -5.79 1.00 -9.80
C ASN A 101 -6.34 0.13 -8.64
N PHE A 102 -6.22 0.64 -7.42
CA PHE A 102 -6.70 0.01 -6.19
C PHE A 102 -8.24 0.05 -6.02
N ASP A 103 -8.96 0.87 -6.78
CA ASP A 103 -10.44 0.85 -6.80
C ASP A 103 -11.02 -0.43 -7.43
N ASN A 104 -10.19 -1.22 -8.10
CA ASN A 104 -10.61 -2.51 -8.67
C ASN A 104 -10.83 -3.59 -7.60
N TYR A 105 -10.39 -3.37 -6.36
CA TYR A 105 -10.75 -4.24 -5.25
C TYR A 105 -12.20 -3.97 -4.83
N LYS A 106 -12.97 -5.03 -4.62
CA LYS A 106 -14.38 -4.94 -4.22
C LYS A 106 -14.68 -5.95 -3.13
N LYS A 107 -15.66 -5.64 -2.29
CA LYS A 107 -16.24 -6.62 -1.37
C LYS A 107 -16.68 -7.84 -2.17
N THR A 108 -16.17 -9.00 -1.78
CA THR A 108 -16.65 -10.30 -2.28
C THR A 108 -17.90 -10.67 -1.48
N GLU A 109 -18.94 -11.12 -2.17
CA GLU A 109 -20.20 -11.59 -1.57
C GLU A 109 -20.05 -13.00 -0.98
#